data_AF-A0A662C8H4-F1
#
_entry.id   AF-A0A662C8H4-F1
#
_cell.length_a   1.000
_cell.length_b   1.000
_cell.length_c   1.000
_cell.angle_alpha   90.00
_cell.angle_beta   90.00
_cell.angle_gamma   90.00
#
_symmetry.space_group_name_H-M   'P 1'
#
loop_
_entity.id
_entity.type
_entity.pdbx_description
1 polymer ?
#
loop_
_entity_poly.entity_id
_entity_poly.type
_entity_poly.pdbx_seq_one_letter_code
_entity_poly.pdbx_strand_id
1 'polypeptide(L)'
;MLNRIYITIIFFLFSTIIYAQDNWMLKGYVKGMTAMQTIDDGGMSIENTLHNRFDLNWYINDNLTFTAGLRNRIIAGNNVALIPNYSDYVGRDVGYFDLSWVWSDENSWIGVSQLDRLMIDYSVGNFQVTLGRQRINWGQTFVWNPNDLFNTYSYFDFDYEEKPGSDAVRLQYYIGESSKIELSTSINSDDKITSALLYRFNTHGYDIQFLAGVFTESDYIIGGGWSGSIAGGGFSGEMTYYHPIENISDENGTITATLHYDYTFKNSLNLQFETLYNGFGADDMEGGLGEVIFMDLSPKNLFPTKVAFFGSGGYQISPLINLMLAGMYGPEGNFVYFGPTLAYSMSDTMELAIIGQYYTMDEVSDADGNSLPNSGSALFVRLKWSF
;
A
#
# COMPACT_ATOMS: atom_id res chain seq x y z
N MET A 1 -35.20 7.13 2.25
CA MET A 1 -34.33 6.94 3.44
C MET A 1 -34.65 5.68 4.23
N LEU A 2 -35.91 5.41 4.62
CA LEU A 2 -36.23 4.23 5.46
C LEU A 2 -35.83 2.86 4.87
N ASN A 3 -35.99 2.63 3.57
CA ASN A 3 -35.65 1.32 2.96
C ASN A 3 -34.14 1.02 2.87
N ARG A 4 -33.27 2.02 3.04
CA ARG A 4 -31.80 1.83 3.01
C ARG A 4 -31.22 1.47 4.36
N ILE A 5 -31.85 1.92 5.46
CA ILE A 5 -31.45 1.61 6.84
C ILE A 5 -31.60 0.11 7.15
N TYR A 6 -32.60 -0.56 6.56
CA TYR A 6 -32.80 -2.00 6.77
C TYR A 6 -31.68 -2.86 6.16
N ILE A 7 -31.06 -2.43 5.06
CA ILE A 7 -29.95 -3.18 4.42
C ILE A 7 -28.69 -3.09 5.29
N THR A 8 -28.42 -1.93 5.90
CA THR A 8 -27.28 -1.73 6.82
C THR A 8 -27.45 -2.48 8.14
N ILE A 9 -28.67 -2.60 8.67
CA ILE A 9 -28.95 -3.33 9.92
C ILE A 9 -28.96 -4.86 9.71
N ILE A 10 -29.36 -5.34 8.52
CA ILE A 10 -29.36 -6.78 8.22
C ILE A 10 -27.93 -7.35 8.10
N PHE A 11 -26.94 -6.55 7.72
CA PHE A 11 -25.54 -6.98 7.65
C PHE A 11 -24.82 -7.05 9.01
N PHE A 12 -25.41 -6.54 10.08
CA PHE A 12 -24.78 -6.55 11.42
C PHE A 12 -25.06 -7.83 12.23
N LEU A 13 -25.87 -8.77 11.74
CA LEU A 13 -26.46 -9.83 12.60
C LEU A 13 -26.35 -11.28 12.10
N PHE A 14 -25.57 -11.60 11.06
CA PHE A 14 -25.38 -13.00 10.65
C PHE A 14 -23.92 -13.44 10.73
N SER A 15 -23.48 -13.81 11.94
CA SER A 15 -22.34 -14.70 12.17
C SER A 15 -22.85 -16.10 12.53
N THR A 16 -23.45 -16.79 11.55
CA THR A 16 -23.65 -18.24 11.64
C THR A 16 -22.74 -18.90 10.62
N ILE A 17 -21.68 -19.54 11.10
CA ILE A 17 -20.85 -20.43 10.30
C ILE A 17 -21.71 -21.66 9.99
N ILE A 18 -22.25 -21.72 8.78
CA ILE A 18 -22.86 -22.92 8.23
C ILE A 18 -21.79 -23.55 7.35
N TYR A 19 -21.25 -24.68 7.78
CA TYR A 19 -20.40 -25.53 6.95
C TYR A 19 -21.30 -26.43 6.09
N ALA A 20 -21.54 -26.01 4.85
CA ALA A 20 -21.85 -26.87 3.72
C ALA A 20 -20.84 -26.56 2.59
N GLN A 21 -20.73 -27.40 1.56
CA GLN A 21 -19.91 -27.14 0.35
C GLN A 21 -20.47 -25.95 -0.43
N ASP A 22 -20.40 -24.78 0.17
CA ASP A 22 -20.85 -23.56 -0.44
C ASP A 22 -19.82 -23.19 -1.50
N ASN A 23 -20.33 -22.88 -2.69
CA ASN A 23 -19.55 -22.36 -3.78
C ASN A 23 -19.08 -20.92 -3.51
N TRP A 24 -19.14 -20.45 -2.27
CA TRP A 24 -18.72 -19.13 -1.85
C TRP A 24 -17.99 -19.18 -0.52
N MET A 25 -17.10 -18.21 -0.30
CA MET A 25 -16.33 -18.00 0.91
C MET A 25 -16.47 -16.54 1.31
N LEU A 26 -16.88 -16.29 2.55
CA LEU A 26 -16.87 -14.98 3.16
C LEU A 26 -15.87 -14.99 4.32
N LYS A 27 -14.92 -14.06 4.28
CA LYS A 27 -13.99 -13.80 5.38
C LYS A 27 -13.94 -12.30 5.67
N GLY A 28 -13.35 -11.91 6.77
CA GLY A 28 -13.22 -10.48 7.06
C GLY A 28 -12.59 -10.19 8.40
N TYR A 29 -12.75 -8.93 8.84
CA TYR A 29 -12.35 -8.53 10.18
C TYR A 29 -13.11 -7.28 10.65
N VAL A 30 -13.04 -7.07 11.96
CA VAL A 30 -13.32 -5.80 12.61
C VAL A 30 -12.06 -5.32 13.30
N LYS A 31 -11.75 -4.03 13.18
CA LYS A 31 -10.53 -3.43 13.71
C LYS A 31 -10.80 -2.04 14.25
N GLY A 32 -10.42 -1.81 15.50
CA GLY A 32 -10.43 -0.49 16.12
C GLY A 32 -9.01 0.03 16.23
N MET A 33 -8.80 1.30 15.90
CA MET A 33 -7.51 1.96 15.98
C MET A 33 -7.66 3.35 16.59
N THR A 34 -6.82 3.68 17.56
CA THR A 34 -6.65 5.04 18.06
C THR A 34 -5.29 5.54 17.62
N ALA A 35 -5.26 6.69 16.95
CA ALA A 35 -4.05 7.41 16.56
C ALA A 35 -3.94 8.68 17.41
N MET A 36 -2.77 8.93 17.98
CA MET A 36 -2.40 10.20 18.62
C MET A 36 -1.19 10.73 17.88
N GLN A 37 -1.24 11.96 17.37
CA GLN A 37 -0.17 12.51 16.54
C GLN A 37 0.16 13.92 17.00
N THR A 38 1.42 14.30 16.82
CA THR A 38 1.89 15.67 16.99
C THR A 38 2.88 15.97 15.87
N ILE A 39 2.80 17.17 15.34
CA ILE A 39 3.78 17.70 14.39
C ILE A 39 4.42 18.89 15.10
N ASP A 40 5.74 18.84 15.25
CA ASP A 40 6.55 19.83 15.95
C ASP A 40 6.02 20.10 17.39
N ASP A 41 6.06 21.36 17.85
CA ASP A 41 5.48 21.83 19.12
C ASP A 41 3.95 22.09 19.03
N GLY A 42 3.29 21.55 18.01
CA GLY A 42 1.88 21.74 17.73
C GLY A 42 0.92 21.09 18.73
N GLY A 43 -0.37 21.31 18.50
CA GLY A 43 -1.43 20.65 19.26
C GLY A 43 -1.51 19.16 18.92
N MET A 44 -1.75 18.32 19.93
CA MET A 44 -1.98 16.89 19.73
C MET A 44 -3.28 16.63 18.97
N SER A 45 -3.21 15.88 17.88
CA SER A 45 -4.38 15.32 17.23
C SER A 45 -4.67 13.91 17.73
N ILE A 46 -5.96 13.58 17.83
CA ILE A 46 -6.45 12.27 18.21
C ILE A 46 -7.55 11.87 17.24
N GLU A 47 -7.39 10.68 16.69
CA GLU A 47 -8.35 10.05 15.79
C GLU A 47 -8.65 8.62 16.25
N ASN A 48 -9.91 8.25 16.19
CA ASN A 48 -10.37 6.88 16.43
C ASN A 48 -11.06 6.38 15.17
N THR A 49 -10.65 5.21 14.74
CA THR A 49 -11.09 4.64 13.48
C THR A 49 -11.55 3.21 13.71
N LEU A 50 -12.81 2.94 13.34
CA LEU A 50 -13.41 1.61 13.34
C LEU A 50 -13.53 1.14 11.89
N HIS A 51 -12.82 0.05 11.57
CA HIS A 51 -12.85 -0.62 10.29
C HIS A 51 -13.64 -1.92 10.38
N ASN A 52 -14.45 -2.19 9.36
CA ASN A 52 -15.07 -3.49 9.14
C ASN A 52 -14.91 -3.88 7.68
N ARG A 53 -14.28 -5.03 7.44
CA ARG A 53 -14.02 -5.57 6.10
C ARG A 53 -14.79 -6.87 5.89
N PHE A 54 -15.34 -7.02 4.68
CA PHE A 54 -15.88 -8.26 4.14
C PHE A 54 -15.21 -8.58 2.81
N ASP A 55 -14.76 -9.83 2.66
CA ASP A 55 -14.21 -10.39 1.43
C ASP A 55 -15.05 -11.59 1.02
N LEU A 56 -15.82 -11.42 -0.06
CA LEU A 56 -16.60 -12.47 -0.67
C LEU A 56 -15.85 -13.01 -1.90
N ASN A 57 -15.64 -14.33 -1.94
CA ASN A 57 -15.29 -15.06 -3.15
C ASN A 57 -16.43 -16.00 -3.50
N TRP A 58 -16.96 -15.91 -4.71
CA TRP A 58 -18.00 -16.79 -5.23
C TRP A 58 -17.46 -17.57 -6.42
N TYR A 59 -17.21 -18.86 -6.22
CA TYR A 59 -16.76 -19.84 -7.20
C TYR A 59 -17.95 -20.31 -8.04
N ILE A 60 -18.34 -19.51 -9.03
CA ILE A 60 -19.53 -19.77 -9.88
C ILE A 60 -19.41 -21.14 -10.56
N ASN A 61 -18.21 -21.49 -11.03
CA ASN A 61 -17.82 -22.83 -11.50
C ASN A 61 -16.29 -22.99 -11.45
N ASP A 62 -15.77 -24.12 -11.92
CA ASP A 62 -14.33 -24.46 -11.91
C ASP A 62 -13.42 -23.45 -12.65
N ASN A 63 -13.98 -22.65 -13.54
CA ASN A 63 -13.25 -21.71 -14.38
C ASN A 63 -13.59 -20.25 -14.09
N LEU A 64 -14.61 -19.94 -13.27
CA LEU A 64 -15.14 -18.59 -13.10
C LEU A 64 -15.35 -18.26 -11.62
N THR A 65 -14.64 -17.23 -11.14
CA THR A 65 -14.76 -16.72 -9.78
C THR A 65 -15.18 -15.25 -9.82
N PHE A 66 -16.13 -14.88 -8.97
CA PHE A 66 -16.46 -13.49 -8.68
C PHE A 66 -15.91 -13.12 -7.30
N THR A 67 -15.26 -11.95 -7.20
CA THR A 67 -14.72 -11.45 -5.93
C THR A 67 -15.24 -10.05 -5.66
N ALA A 68 -15.72 -9.82 -4.43
CA ALA A 68 -16.12 -8.50 -3.94
C ALA A 68 -15.51 -8.26 -2.54
N GLY A 69 -14.86 -7.11 -2.36
CA GLY A 69 -14.28 -6.65 -1.11
C GLY A 69 -14.95 -5.34 -0.70
N LEU A 70 -15.60 -5.33 0.46
CA LEU A 70 -16.27 -4.16 1.02
C LEU A 70 -15.59 -3.74 2.32
N ARG A 71 -15.15 -2.49 2.37
CA ARG A 71 -14.57 -1.85 3.54
C ARG A 71 -15.51 -0.77 4.04
N ASN A 72 -15.85 -0.82 5.33
CA ASN A 72 -16.60 0.22 6.03
C ASN A 72 -15.70 0.87 7.08
N ARG A 73 -15.72 2.20 7.17
CA ARG A 73 -14.89 2.99 8.08
C ARG A 73 -15.77 4.02 8.78
N ILE A 74 -15.64 4.09 10.10
CA ILE A 74 -16.11 5.23 10.89
C ILE A 74 -14.87 5.86 11.50
N ILE A 75 -14.68 7.15 11.23
CA ILE A 75 -13.52 7.93 11.70
C ILE A 75 -14.08 9.03 12.58
N ALA A 76 -13.60 9.14 13.81
CA ALA A 76 -14.05 10.14 14.76
C ALA A 76 -12.85 10.73 15.51
N GLY A 77 -12.77 12.05 15.58
CA GLY A 77 -11.61 12.72 16.16
C GLY A 77 -11.54 14.19 15.81
N ASN A 78 -10.58 14.89 16.41
CA ASN A 78 -10.37 16.29 16.09
C ASN A 78 -9.76 16.50 14.69
N ASN A 79 -9.08 15.49 14.11
CA ASN A 79 -8.65 15.51 12.71
C ASN A 79 -9.78 15.87 11.73
N VAL A 80 -11.00 15.37 11.99
CA VAL A 80 -12.17 15.65 11.16
C VAL A 80 -12.50 17.15 11.10
N ALA A 81 -12.27 17.87 12.20
CA ALA A 81 -12.50 19.31 12.28
C ALA A 81 -11.26 20.14 11.90
N LEU A 82 -10.05 19.60 12.10
CA LEU A 82 -8.79 20.30 11.94
C LEU A 82 -8.25 20.25 10.50
N ILE A 83 -8.54 19.18 9.76
CA ILE A 83 -8.05 18.98 8.39
C ILE A 83 -9.15 19.45 7.41
N PRO A 84 -8.89 20.50 6.61
CA PRO A 84 -9.83 20.95 5.60
C PRO A 84 -10.13 19.84 4.58
N ASN A 85 -11.41 19.70 4.19
CA ASN A 85 -11.87 18.71 3.21
C ASN A 85 -11.45 17.26 3.54
N TYR A 86 -11.36 16.91 4.83
CA TYR A 86 -10.94 15.58 5.25
C TYR A 86 -11.87 14.47 4.75
N SER A 87 -13.17 14.73 4.63
CA SER A 87 -14.14 13.79 4.05
C SER A 87 -13.83 13.47 2.59
N ASP A 88 -13.44 14.46 1.79
CA ASP A 88 -13.00 14.26 0.42
C ASP A 88 -11.72 13.42 0.35
N TYR A 89 -10.75 13.69 1.23
CA TYR A 89 -9.50 12.92 1.30
C TYR A 89 -9.75 11.45 1.65
N VAL A 90 -10.55 11.18 2.69
CA VAL A 90 -10.89 9.81 3.12
C VAL A 90 -11.76 9.09 2.09
N GLY A 91 -12.65 9.84 1.44
CA GLY A 91 -13.57 9.36 0.42
C GLY A 91 -12.95 9.18 -0.95
N ARG A 92 -11.74 9.71 -1.21
CA ARG A 92 -11.09 9.68 -2.52
C ARG A 92 -10.93 8.25 -3.05
N ASP A 93 -11.37 8.06 -4.28
CA ASP A 93 -11.15 6.85 -5.08
C ASP A 93 -10.27 7.22 -6.28
N VAL A 94 -9.21 6.46 -6.49
CA VAL A 94 -8.24 6.68 -7.59
C VAL A 94 -8.55 5.81 -8.81
N GLY A 95 -9.54 4.90 -8.70
CA GLY A 95 -10.02 4.12 -9.83
C GLY A 95 -10.86 4.94 -10.80
N TYR A 96 -11.05 4.41 -12.00
CA TYR A 96 -11.93 4.99 -13.02
C TYR A 96 -13.40 5.04 -12.57
N PHE A 97 -13.88 4.01 -11.88
CA PHE A 97 -15.20 4.03 -11.25
C PHE A 97 -15.11 4.61 -9.84
N ASP A 98 -15.97 5.54 -9.47
CA ASP A 98 -16.11 5.92 -8.06
C ASP A 98 -16.93 4.84 -7.33
N LEU A 99 -16.24 3.96 -6.58
CA LEU A 99 -16.87 2.95 -5.73
C LEU A 99 -16.65 3.24 -4.24
N SER A 100 -16.50 4.52 -3.91
CA SER A 100 -16.40 5.05 -2.56
C SER A 100 -17.65 5.87 -2.24
N TRP A 101 -18.16 5.74 -1.02
CA TRP A 101 -19.36 6.45 -0.58
C TRP A 101 -19.15 7.02 0.81
N VAL A 102 -19.05 8.35 0.89
CA VAL A 102 -19.17 9.09 2.14
C VAL A 102 -20.66 9.21 2.48
N TRP A 103 -21.14 8.38 3.40
CA TRP A 103 -22.54 8.34 3.80
C TRP A 103 -22.83 9.16 5.06
N SER A 104 -21.79 9.66 5.73
CA SER A 104 -21.87 10.66 6.80
C SER A 104 -20.66 11.57 6.77
N ASP A 105 -20.89 12.88 6.87
CA ASP A 105 -19.87 13.92 6.92
C ASP A 105 -20.30 14.95 7.97
N GLU A 106 -19.84 14.75 9.21
CA GLU A 106 -20.21 15.56 10.37
C GLU A 106 -18.94 16.15 10.98
N ASN A 107 -19.06 17.27 11.71
CA ASN A 107 -17.90 17.99 12.27
C ASN A 107 -16.99 17.15 13.20
N SER A 108 -17.49 16.04 13.75
CA SER A 108 -16.75 15.20 14.70
C SER A 108 -16.52 13.77 14.21
N TRP A 109 -17.16 13.34 13.13
CA TRP A 109 -17.00 12.00 12.59
C TRP A 109 -17.44 11.87 11.13
N ILE A 110 -16.84 10.91 10.42
CA ILE A 110 -17.10 10.60 9.02
C ILE A 110 -17.41 9.11 8.90
N GLY A 111 -18.37 8.77 8.05
CA GLY A 111 -18.71 7.41 7.67
C GLY A 111 -18.44 7.18 6.20
N VAL A 112 -17.55 6.22 5.87
CA VAL A 112 -17.18 5.89 4.49
C VAL A 112 -17.31 4.39 4.25
N SER A 113 -17.83 4.03 3.08
CA SER A 113 -17.84 2.66 2.56
C SER A 113 -17.14 2.61 1.21
N GLN A 114 -16.33 1.59 0.95
CA GLN A 114 -15.54 1.46 -0.27
C GLN A 114 -15.57 0.01 -0.77
N LEU A 115 -15.87 -0.17 -2.06
CA LEU A 115 -15.59 -1.42 -2.75
C LEU A 115 -14.18 -1.35 -3.35
N ASP A 116 -13.21 -1.93 -2.65
CA ASP A 116 -11.81 -1.94 -3.07
C ASP A 116 -11.46 -3.16 -3.94
N ARG A 117 -12.36 -4.15 -4.01
CA ARG A 117 -12.32 -5.29 -4.94
C ARG A 117 -13.69 -5.49 -5.53
N LEU A 118 -13.76 -5.60 -6.85
CA LEU A 118 -14.97 -5.94 -7.57
C LEU A 118 -14.56 -6.49 -8.94
N MET A 119 -14.37 -7.80 -9.02
CA MET A 119 -13.74 -8.42 -10.18
C MET A 119 -14.35 -9.77 -10.52
N ILE A 120 -14.21 -10.14 -11.78
CA ILE A 120 -14.47 -11.47 -12.31
C ILE A 120 -13.14 -12.04 -12.79
N ASP A 121 -12.82 -13.25 -12.35
CA ASP A 121 -11.67 -14.01 -12.78
C ASP A 121 -12.14 -15.24 -13.58
N TYR A 122 -11.62 -15.37 -14.80
CA TYR A 122 -11.85 -16.53 -15.66
C TYR A 122 -10.53 -17.22 -15.97
N SER A 123 -10.42 -18.49 -15.62
CA SER A 123 -9.21 -19.29 -15.77
C SER A 123 -9.49 -20.58 -16.53
N VAL A 124 -8.78 -20.82 -17.65
CA VAL A 124 -8.90 -22.03 -18.47
C VAL A 124 -7.53 -22.51 -18.96
N GLY A 125 -7.16 -23.74 -18.59
CA GLY A 125 -5.84 -24.27 -18.87
C GLY A 125 -4.73 -23.36 -18.33
N ASN A 126 -3.88 -22.86 -19.22
CA ASN A 126 -2.77 -21.96 -18.88
C ASN A 126 -3.12 -20.48 -19.03
N PHE A 127 -4.37 -20.12 -19.29
CA PHE A 127 -4.79 -18.76 -19.56
C PHE A 127 -5.74 -18.27 -18.47
N GLN A 128 -5.53 -17.04 -18.00
CA GLN A 128 -6.34 -16.39 -16.98
C GLN A 128 -6.64 -14.95 -17.39
N VAL A 129 -7.90 -14.54 -17.22
CA VAL A 129 -8.40 -13.20 -17.47
C VAL A 129 -9.06 -12.69 -16.21
N THR A 130 -8.61 -11.56 -15.70
CA THR A 130 -9.23 -10.87 -14.58
C THR A 130 -9.73 -9.50 -15.04
N LEU A 131 -11.02 -9.24 -14.86
CA LEU A 131 -11.67 -7.99 -15.25
C LEU A 131 -12.31 -7.33 -14.03
N GLY A 132 -12.04 -6.03 -13.84
CA GLY A 132 -12.65 -5.21 -12.81
C GLY A 132 -11.61 -4.67 -11.83
N ARG A 133 -12.08 -4.24 -10.66
CA ARG A 133 -11.24 -3.66 -9.61
C ARG A 133 -10.46 -4.73 -8.88
N GLN A 134 -9.15 -4.71 -9.05
CA GLN A 134 -8.24 -5.75 -8.57
C GLN A 134 -6.88 -5.17 -8.16
N ARG A 135 -6.16 -5.87 -7.29
CA ARG A 135 -4.74 -5.53 -7.02
C ARG A 135 -3.85 -6.20 -8.05
N ILE A 136 -2.99 -5.42 -8.70
CA ILE A 136 -1.93 -5.88 -9.59
C ILE A 136 -0.61 -5.42 -8.97
N ASN A 137 0.10 -6.34 -8.32
CA ASN A 137 1.39 -6.05 -7.69
C ASN A 137 2.52 -6.77 -8.43
N TRP A 138 3.45 -5.99 -8.98
CA TRP A 138 4.67 -6.51 -9.59
C TRP A 138 5.93 -6.20 -8.77
N GLY A 139 5.81 -5.51 -7.64
CA GLY A 139 6.90 -5.25 -6.70
C GLY A 139 7.53 -6.53 -6.13
N GLN A 140 8.85 -6.51 -5.99
CA GLN A 140 9.70 -7.60 -5.50
C GLN A 140 10.48 -7.23 -4.22
N THR A 141 10.61 -5.94 -3.90
CA THR A 141 11.25 -5.41 -2.68
C THR A 141 10.23 -5.09 -1.58
N PHE A 142 10.69 -4.65 -0.41
CA PHE A 142 9.86 -4.53 0.79
C PHE A 142 9.29 -3.12 1.01
N VAL A 143 10.11 -2.08 0.86
CA VAL A 143 9.73 -0.69 1.16
C VAL A 143 9.34 0.08 -0.09
N TRP A 144 10.20 0.06 -1.11
CA TRP A 144 10.03 0.88 -2.30
C TRP A 144 9.94 -0.01 -3.52
N ASN A 145 8.80 0.02 -4.22
CA ASN A 145 8.53 -0.87 -5.36
C ASN A 145 8.37 -0.09 -6.68
N PRO A 146 9.45 0.21 -7.41
CA PRO A 146 9.37 0.93 -8.69
C PRO A 146 8.64 0.15 -9.78
N ASN A 147 8.49 -1.17 -9.63
CA ASN A 147 7.71 -1.99 -10.56
C ASN A 147 6.21 -2.08 -10.21
N ASP A 148 5.75 -1.59 -9.05
CA ASP A 148 4.33 -1.61 -8.66
C ASP A 148 3.56 -0.48 -9.38
N LEU A 149 3.40 -0.63 -10.70
CA LEU A 149 2.84 0.37 -11.61
C LEU A 149 1.37 0.72 -11.37
N PHE A 150 0.65 -0.15 -10.65
CA PHE A 150 -0.80 -0.07 -10.54
C PHE A 150 -1.22 0.26 -9.11
N ASN A 151 -0.46 -0.15 -8.09
CA ASN A 151 -0.91 -0.04 -6.70
C ASN A 151 0.23 0.32 -5.73
N THR A 152 0.97 1.37 -6.07
CA THR A 152 2.00 1.99 -5.22
C THR A 152 1.43 2.38 -3.86
N TYR A 153 2.24 2.24 -2.82
CA TYR A 153 1.85 2.46 -1.43
C TYR A 153 3.00 3.00 -0.62
N SER A 154 2.70 3.75 0.44
CA SER A 154 3.69 4.29 1.36
C SER A 154 4.01 3.30 2.47
N TYR A 155 5.30 3.16 2.80
CA TYR A 155 5.72 2.39 3.98
C TYR A 155 5.20 3.00 5.29
N PHE A 156 4.99 4.31 5.34
CA PHE A 156 4.48 5.00 6.53
C PHE A 156 3.00 4.66 6.82
N ASP A 157 2.27 4.14 5.81
CA ASP A 157 0.95 3.54 6.00
C ASP A 157 1.10 2.09 6.47
N PHE A 158 1.20 1.94 7.80
CA PHE A 158 1.32 0.63 8.44
C PHE A 158 0.00 -0.16 8.44
N ASP A 159 -1.13 0.43 8.04
CA ASP A 159 -2.41 -0.30 7.90
C ASP A 159 -2.46 -1.08 6.57
N TYR A 160 -1.34 -1.75 6.31
CA TYR A 160 -0.86 -2.35 5.07
C TYR A 160 -1.77 -3.41 4.44
N GLU A 161 -2.77 -3.89 5.18
CA GLU A 161 -3.62 -5.00 4.77
C GLU A 161 -4.50 -4.63 3.56
N GLU A 162 -4.82 -3.34 3.38
CA GLU A 162 -5.87 -2.90 2.46
C GLU A 162 -5.38 -1.96 1.36
N LYS A 163 -4.46 -2.46 0.55
CA LYS A 163 -3.96 -1.68 -0.59
C LYS A 163 -5.06 -1.48 -1.66
N PRO A 164 -5.24 -0.25 -2.17
CA PRO A 164 -6.24 0.05 -3.20
C PRO A 164 -6.09 -0.85 -4.42
N GLY A 165 -7.21 -1.22 -5.02
CA GLY A 165 -7.24 -1.89 -6.32
C GLY A 165 -7.21 -0.89 -7.47
N SER A 166 -6.92 -1.37 -8.67
CA SER A 166 -7.06 -0.62 -9.91
C SER A 166 -8.20 -1.20 -10.73
N ASP A 167 -8.95 -0.34 -11.42
CA ASP A 167 -9.91 -0.76 -12.43
C ASP A 167 -9.14 -1.20 -13.67
N ALA A 168 -9.07 -2.51 -13.89
CA ALA A 168 -8.12 -3.07 -14.84
C ALA A 168 -8.64 -4.31 -15.57
N VAL A 169 -8.01 -4.57 -16.71
CA VAL A 169 -8.01 -5.86 -17.41
C VAL A 169 -6.62 -6.46 -17.28
N ARG A 170 -6.57 -7.73 -16.87
CA ARG A 170 -5.34 -8.47 -16.69
C ARG A 170 -5.42 -9.80 -17.42
N LEU A 171 -4.49 -10.02 -18.34
CA LEU A 171 -4.40 -11.24 -19.15
C LEU A 171 -3.10 -11.95 -18.80
N GLN A 172 -3.18 -13.18 -18.31
CA GLN A 172 -2.02 -13.98 -17.95
C GLN A 172 -1.97 -15.26 -18.76
N TYR A 173 -0.78 -15.59 -19.25
CA TYR A 173 -0.49 -16.86 -19.87
C TYR A 173 0.68 -17.54 -19.15
N TYR A 174 0.41 -18.68 -18.52
CA TYR A 174 1.39 -19.48 -17.79
C TYR A 174 2.14 -20.40 -18.75
N ILE A 175 3.44 -20.17 -18.88
CA ILE A 175 4.34 -20.98 -19.74
C ILE A 175 4.83 -22.22 -18.97
N GLY A 176 4.97 -22.08 -17.66
CA GLY A 176 5.32 -23.15 -16.73
C GLY A 176 4.88 -22.79 -15.31
N GLU A 177 5.30 -23.55 -14.32
CA GLU A 177 4.86 -23.39 -12.92
C GLU A 177 5.19 -22.01 -12.33
N SER A 178 6.34 -21.44 -12.71
CA SER A 178 6.85 -20.15 -12.22
C SER A 178 7.08 -19.12 -13.32
N SER A 179 6.71 -19.45 -14.56
CA SER A 179 6.96 -18.59 -15.73
C SER A 179 5.65 -18.14 -16.36
N LYS A 180 5.50 -16.84 -16.56
CA LYS A 180 4.29 -16.25 -17.13
C LYS A 180 4.60 -15.02 -17.99
N ILE A 181 3.74 -14.81 -18.98
CA ILE A 181 3.57 -13.53 -19.66
C ILE A 181 2.27 -12.93 -19.15
N GLU A 182 2.29 -11.64 -18.84
CA GLU A 182 1.13 -10.92 -18.33
C GLU A 182 1.00 -9.57 -19.04
N LEU A 183 -0.19 -9.27 -19.54
CA LEU A 183 -0.56 -7.94 -20.04
C LEU A 183 -1.60 -7.36 -19.08
N SER A 184 -1.28 -6.21 -18.50
CA SER A 184 -2.16 -5.51 -17.56
C SER A 184 -2.42 -4.09 -18.06
N THR A 185 -3.68 -3.70 -18.11
CA THR A 185 -4.13 -2.38 -18.53
C THR A 185 -5.13 -1.84 -17.52
N SER A 186 -4.89 -0.65 -16.97
CA SER A 186 -5.77 0.03 -16.03
C SER A 186 -6.12 1.44 -16.49
N ILE A 187 -7.21 1.97 -15.95
CA ILE A 187 -7.61 3.37 -16.12
C ILE A 187 -7.80 3.98 -14.74
N ASN A 188 -7.26 5.19 -14.52
CA ASN A 188 -7.42 5.92 -13.27
C ASN A 188 -8.61 6.91 -13.32
N SER A 189 -8.83 7.64 -12.22
CA SER A 189 -9.88 8.65 -12.08
C SER A 189 -9.78 9.83 -13.06
N ASP A 190 -8.61 10.05 -13.68
CA ASP A 190 -8.35 11.13 -14.64
C ASP A 190 -8.44 10.64 -16.11
N ASP A 191 -9.07 9.48 -16.32
CA ASP A 191 -9.18 8.79 -17.61
C ASP A 191 -7.83 8.42 -18.24
N LYS A 192 -6.75 8.36 -17.44
CA LYS A 192 -5.40 8.02 -17.92
C LYS A 192 -5.14 6.53 -17.88
N ILE A 193 -4.56 6.04 -18.97
CA ILE A 193 -4.26 4.63 -19.18
C ILE A 193 -2.83 4.29 -18.73
N THR A 194 -2.70 3.25 -17.91
CA THR A 194 -1.44 2.53 -17.69
C THR A 194 -1.58 1.15 -18.34
N SER A 195 -0.67 0.78 -19.24
CA SER A 195 -0.69 -0.51 -19.93
C SER A 195 0.71 -1.06 -20.09
N ALA A 196 0.97 -2.24 -19.53
CA ALA A 196 2.30 -2.83 -19.52
C ALA A 196 2.27 -4.35 -19.72
N LEU A 197 3.31 -4.84 -20.38
CA LEU A 197 3.63 -6.26 -20.51
C LEU A 197 4.69 -6.63 -19.48
N LEU A 198 4.49 -7.75 -18.78
CA LEU A 198 5.43 -8.37 -17.88
C LEU A 198 5.79 -9.77 -18.40
N TYR A 199 7.07 -10.08 -18.43
CA TYR A 199 7.56 -11.44 -18.58
C TYR A 199 8.34 -11.82 -17.31
N ARG A 200 7.89 -12.88 -16.63
CA ARG A 200 8.53 -13.43 -15.44
C ARG A 200 8.89 -14.88 -15.67
N PHE A 201 10.07 -15.27 -15.19
CA PHE A 201 10.53 -16.66 -15.19
C PHE A 201 11.44 -16.92 -13.99
N ASN A 202 11.57 -18.19 -13.63
CA ASN A 202 12.51 -18.64 -12.60
C ASN A 202 13.71 -19.31 -13.24
N THR A 203 14.91 -19.00 -12.76
CA THR A 203 16.14 -19.70 -13.14
C THR A 203 17.11 -19.75 -11.97
N HIS A 204 17.72 -20.91 -11.72
CA HIS A 204 18.73 -21.10 -10.66
C HIS A 204 18.29 -20.61 -9.26
N GLY A 205 16.99 -20.70 -8.94
CA GLY A 205 16.46 -20.22 -7.65
C GLY A 205 16.24 -18.71 -7.57
N TYR A 206 16.31 -18.01 -8.70
CA TYR A 206 15.97 -16.60 -8.83
C TYR A 206 14.74 -16.44 -9.70
N ASP A 207 13.76 -15.69 -9.20
CA ASP A 207 12.68 -15.14 -10.01
C ASP A 207 13.19 -13.85 -10.66
N ILE A 208 13.11 -13.79 -11.99
CA ILE A 208 13.51 -12.62 -12.78
C ILE A 208 12.28 -12.12 -13.54
N GLN A 209 12.11 -10.80 -13.58
CA GLN A 209 11.06 -10.17 -14.36
C GLN A 209 11.58 -9.02 -15.20
N PHE A 210 10.97 -8.86 -16.37
CA PHE A 210 11.14 -7.71 -17.26
C PHE A 210 9.77 -7.14 -17.59
N LEU A 211 9.66 -5.82 -17.64
CA LEU A 211 8.44 -5.12 -17.99
C LEU A 211 8.70 -4.00 -19.00
N ALA A 212 7.69 -3.71 -19.81
CA ALA A 212 7.69 -2.55 -20.70
C ALA A 212 6.26 -2.13 -21.02
N GLY A 213 6.04 -0.86 -21.30
CA GLY A 213 4.70 -0.34 -21.54
C GLY A 213 4.60 1.18 -21.54
N VAL A 214 3.40 1.65 -21.21
CA VAL A 214 3.05 3.06 -21.05
C VAL A 214 2.49 3.24 -19.64
N PHE A 215 2.97 4.26 -18.94
CA PHE A 215 2.50 4.63 -17.60
C PHE A 215 1.71 5.95 -17.68
N THR A 216 0.45 5.91 -17.26
CA THR A 216 -0.50 7.05 -17.19
C THR A 216 -0.55 7.94 -18.44
N GLU A 217 -0.27 7.38 -19.62
CA GLU A 217 -0.10 8.09 -20.90
C GLU A 217 0.98 9.20 -20.89
N SER A 218 1.78 9.28 -19.83
CA SER A 218 2.82 10.30 -19.66
C SER A 218 4.18 9.79 -20.12
N ASP A 219 4.47 8.51 -19.87
CA ASP A 219 5.81 7.94 -20.07
C ASP A 219 5.78 6.58 -20.73
N TYR A 220 6.74 6.33 -21.61
CA TYR A 220 7.18 4.98 -21.93
C TYR A 220 8.01 4.44 -20.78
N ILE A 221 7.79 3.16 -20.46
CA ILE A 221 8.53 2.49 -19.39
C ILE A 221 9.23 1.24 -19.88
N ILE A 222 10.40 0.99 -19.30
CA ILE A 222 11.10 -0.29 -19.33
C ILE A 222 11.69 -0.56 -17.96
N GLY A 223 11.49 -1.76 -17.44
CA GLY A 223 11.89 -2.09 -16.10
C GLY A 223 12.20 -3.57 -15.94
N GLY A 224 12.64 -3.90 -14.74
CA GLY A 224 12.92 -5.27 -14.38
C GLY A 224 13.18 -5.41 -12.90
N GLY A 225 13.26 -6.65 -12.47
CA GLY A 225 13.59 -6.96 -11.10
C GLY A 225 13.96 -8.41 -10.94
N TRP A 226 14.55 -8.72 -9.80
CA TRP A 226 14.83 -10.09 -9.40
C TRP A 226 14.52 -10.27 -7.93
N SER A 227 14.22 -11.51 -7.56
CA SER A 227 14.12 -11.95 -6.18
C SER A 227 14.69 -13.36 -6.06
N GLY A 228 15.55 -13.57 -5.08
CA GLY A 228 16.23 -14.85 -4.87
C GLY A 228 16.99 -14.85 -3.56
N SER A 229 18.03 -15.67 -3.47
CA SER A 229 18.86 -15.75 -2.29
C SER A 229 20.35 -15.72 -2.60
N ILE A 230 21.11 -15.01 -1.76
CA ILE A 230 22.57 -14.94 -1.82
C ILE A 230 23.12 -15.08 -0.39
N ALA A 231 24.15 -15.92 -0.23
CA ALA A 231 24.80 -16.16 1.07
C ALA A 231 23.85 -16.54 2.24
N GLY A 232 22.70 -17.15 1.94
CA GLY A 232 21.69 -17.55 2.93
C GLY A 232 20.69 -16.47 3.33
N GLY A 233 20.80 -15.25 2.78
CA GLY A 233 19.81 -14.19 2.89
C GLY A 233 18.98 -14.03 1.61
N GLY A 234 17.82 -13.38 1.74
CA GLY A 234 17.04 -12.92 0.60
C GLY A 234 17.75 -11.75 -0.08
N PHE A 235 17.74 -11.74 -1.41
CA PHE A 235 18.33 -10.67 -2.20
C PHE A 235 17.45 -10.37 -3.40
N SER A 236 17.01 -9.13 -3.47
CA SER A 236 16.07 -8.66 -4.48
C SER A 236 16.41 -7.25 -4.90
N GLY A 237 16.03 -6.88 -6.11
CA GLY A 237 16.20 -5.53 -6.60
C GLY A 237 15.25 -5.27 -7.74
N GLU A 238 14.92 -3.99 -7.93
CA GLU A 238 13.99 -3.53 -8.94
C GLU A 238 14.45 -2.22 -9.54
N MET A 239 14.14 -2.01 -10.81
CA MET A 239 14.35 -0.72 -11.45
C MET A 239 13.31 -0.50 -12.55
N THR A 240 12.86 0.73 -12.71
CA THR A 240 12.07 1.17 -13.87
C THR A 240 12.65 2.47 -14.41
N TYR A 241 12.88 2.50 -15.71
CA TYR A 241 13.20 3.68 -16.49
C TYR A 241 11.92 4.26 -17.09
N TYR A 242 11.77 5.57 -17.00
CA TYR A 242 10.65 6.35 -17.49
C TYR A 242 11.15 7.34 -18.53
N HIS A 243 10.47 7.40 -19.67
CA HIS A 243 10.80 8.33 -20.74
C HIS A 243 9.54 9.10 -21.19
N PRO A 244 9.52 10.44 -21.06
CA PRO A 244 8.36 11.26 -21.39
C PRO A 244 7.89 11.09 -22.85
N ILE A 245 6.58 10.94 -23.06
CA ILE A 245 5.98 10.74 -24.39
C ILE A 245 5.92 12.07 -25.16
N GLU A 246 5.53 13.17 -24.52
CA GLU A 246 5.27 14.45 -25.20
C GLU A 246 6.54 15.10 -25.75
N ASN A 247 7.71 14.87 -25.13
CA ASN A 247 9.00 15.49 -25.49
C ASN A 247 10.11 14.46 -25.73
N ILE A 248 9.78 13.35 -26.41
CA ILE A 248 10.66 12.19 -26.60
C ILE A 248 12.06 12.50 -27.20
N SER A 249 12.22 13.60 -27.94
CA SER A 249 13.51 14.01 -28.51
C SER A 249 14.33 14.93 -27.60
N ASP A 250 13.68 15.59 -26.66
CA ASP A 250 14.21 16.78 -25.98
C ASP A 250 14.46 16.51 -24.48
N GLU A 251 13.80 15.50 -23.91
CA GLU A 251 13.95 15.12 -22.51
C GLU A 251 14.74 13.81 -22.34
N ASN A 252 15.62 13.80 -21.34
CA ASN A 252 16.27 12.57 -20.91
C ASN A 252 15.31 11.80 -20.01
N GLY A 253 15.25 10.47 -20.16
CA GLY A 253 14.49 9.66 -19.23
C GLY A 253 15.18 9.50 -17.87
N THR A 254 14.38 9.07 -16.90
CA THR A 254 14.71 9.03 -15.47
C THR A 254 14.55 7.61 -14.93
N ILE A 255 15.37 7.23 -13.95
CA ILE A 255 15.35 5.89 -13.35
C ILE A 255 14.94 5.98 -11.88
N THR A 256 14.06 5.07 -11.46
CA THR A 256 13.83 4.75 -10.04
C THR A 256 14.22 3.30 -9.80
N ALA A 257 15.07 3.05 -8.81
CA ALA A 257 15.66 1.74 -8.55
C ALA A 257 15.82 1.47 -7.05
N THR A 258 15.75 0.20 -6.67
CA THR A 258 15.88 -0.25 -5.28
C THR A 258 16.69 -1.54 -5.20
N LEU A 259 17.35 -1.73 -4.05
CA LEU A 259 18.06 -2.94 -3.71
C LEU A 259 17.73 -3.34 -2.27
N HIS A 260 17.32 -4.59 -2.07
CA HIS A 260 16.87 -5.14 -0.80
C HIS A 260 17.65 -6.41 -0.44
N TYR A 261 18.05 -6.51 0.82
CA TYR A 261 18.64 -7.71 1.41
C TYR A 261 18.04 -7.99 2.79
N ASP A 262 17.66 -9.24 3.03
CA ASP A 262 17.18 -9.69 4.33
C ASP A 262 17.89 -10.96 4.80
N TYR A 263 17.96 -11.16 6.11
CA TYR A 263 18.54 -12.35 6.70
C TYR A 263 17.84 -12.70 8.02
N THR A 264 17.48 -13.97 8.16
CA THR A 264 16.91 -14.51 9.40
C THR A 264 17.93 -15.37 10.12
N PHE A 265 18.33 -14.95 11.32
CA PHE A 265 19.23 -15.68 12.19
C PHE A 265 18.51 -16.85 12.89
N LYS A 266 19.29 -17.83 13.36
CA LYS A 266 18.77 -19.03 14.05
C LYS A 266 17.99 -18.73 15.34
N ASN A 267 18.21 -17.57 15.95
CA ASN A 267 17.48 -17.11 17.14
C ASN A 267 16.16 -16.39 16.79
N SER A 268 15.71 -16.45 15.54
CA SER A 268 14.51 -15.76 15.01
C SER A 268 14.63 -14.25 14.91
N LEU A 269 15.81 -13.66 15.13
CA LEU A 269 16.06 -12.27 14.73
C LEU A 269 16.05 -12.23 13.20
N ASN A 270 15.16 -11.43 12.62
CA ASN A 270 15.21 -11.09 11.21
C ASN A 270 15.73 -9.65 11.08
N LEU A 271 16.66 -9.42 10.15
CA LEU A 271 17.11 -8.10 9.77
C LEU A 271 16.88 -7.91 8.28
N GLN A 272 16.48 -6.70 7.89
CA GLN A 272 16.30 -6.31 6.50
C GLN A 272 16.86 -4.91 6.26
N PHE A 273 17.38 -4.71 5.06
CA PHE A 273 17.98 -3.46 4.60
C PHE A 273 17.55 -3.20 3.17
N GLU A 274 17.16 -1.97 2.88
CA GLU A 274 16.78 -1.54 1.54
C GLU A 274 17.38 -0.18 1.23
N THR A 275 17.75 0.07 -0.03
CA THR A 275 18.17 1.39 -0.50
C THR A 275 17.40 1.76 -1.75
N LEU A 276 17.02 3.03 -1.84
CA LEU A 276 16.32 3.61 -2.97
C LEU A 276 17.24 4.62 -3.67
N TYR A 277 17.22 4.56 -5.01
CA TYR A 277 17.56 5.68 -5.88
C TYR A 277 16.28 6.15 -6.58
N ASN A 278 15.86 7.38 -6.30
CA ASN A 278 14.69 8.00 -6.90
C ASN A 278 15.12 9.13 -7.83
N GLY A 279 15.19 8.87 -9.14
CA GLY A 279 15.62 9.89 -10.10
C GLY A 279 14.68 11.10 -10.19
N PHE A 280 13.44 10.98 -9.73
CA PHE A 280 12.47 12.07 -9.63
C PHE A 280 12.50 12.80 -8.29
N GLY A 281 13.30 12.33 -7.34
CA GLY A 281 13.46 12.97 -6.04
C GLY A 281 14.11 14.34 -6.18
N ALA A 282 13.69 15.26 -5.32
CA ALA A 282 14.28 16.57 -5.18
C ALA A 282 15.74 16.49 -4.72
N ASP A 283 16.51 17.53 -5.03
CA ASP A 283 17.89 17.70 -4.57
C ASP A 283 17.94 18.10 -3.08
N ASP A 284 16.89 18.69 -2.54
CA ASP A 284 16.76 19.07 -1.13
C ASP A 284 15.28 19.01 -0.69
N MET A 285 15.03 18.99 0.63
CA MET A 285 13.69 18.92 1.22
C MET A 285 13.13 20.29 1.61
N GLU A 286 12.98 21.19 0.63
CA GLU A 286 12.62 22.60 0.87
C GLU A 286 11.22 22.77 1.51
N GLY A 287 10.29 21.85 1.27
CA GLY A 287 8.93 21.83 1.83
C GLY A 287 8.81 21.23 3.23
N GLY A 288 9.93 20.87 3.87
CA GLY A 288 9.96 20.29 5.21
C GLY A 288 9.29 18.92 5.29
N LEU A 289 8.79 18.53 6.48
CA LEU A 289 8.16 17.22 6.68
C LEU A 289 6.88 17.02 5.85
N GLY A 290 6.26 18.11 5.38
CA GLY A 290 5.09 18.05 4.52
C GLY A 290 5.34 17.24 3.24
N GLU A 291 6.57 17.29 2.71
CA GLU A 291 6.95 16.52 1.50
C GLU A 291 6.92 15.01 1.71
N VAL A 292 7.10 14.53 2.94
CA VAL A 292 7.04 13.10 3.29
C VAL A 292 5.61 12.71 3.62
N ILE A 293 4.92 13.52 4.41
CA ILE A 293 3.61 13.19 4.98
C ILE A 293 2.51 13.27 3.91
N PHE A 294 2.59 14.26 3.01
CA PHE A 294 1.56 14.54 1.99
C PHE A 294 2.01 14.18 0.57
N MET A 295 3.06 13.36 0.43
CA MET A 295 3.54 12.92 -0.88
C MET A 295 2.44 12.22 -1.68
N ASP A 296 2.25 12.65 -2.92
CA ASP A 296 1.50 11.87 -3.91
C ASP A 296 2.40 10.77 -4.48
N LEU A 297 2.35 9.61 -3.83
CA LEU A 297 3.27 8.52 -4.10
C LEU A 297 2.92 7.84 -5.42
N SER A 298 3.94 7.62 -6.24
CA SER A 298 3.80 6.94 -7.53
C SER A 298 5.01 6.04 -7.77
N PRO A 299 4.97 5.07 -8.68
CA PRO A 299 6.12 4.20 -8.94
C PRO A 299 7.30 4.98 -9.55
N LYS A 300 7.06 6.22 -10.02
CA LYS A 300 8.08 7.20 -10.39
C LYS A 300 8.72 7.84 -9.18
N ASN A 301 7.89 8.31 -8.23
CA ASN A 301 8.33 9.10 -7.08
C ASN A 301 7.96 8.37 -5.78
N LEU A 302 8.93 7.66 -5.20
CA LEU A 302 8.75 6.77 -4.05
C LEU A 302 9.25 7.37 -2.72
N PHE A 303 9.93 8.51 -2.77
CA PHE A 303 10.50 9.22 -1.61
C PHE A 303 10.85 10.67 -1.99
N PRO A 304 10.82 11.68 -1.10
CA PRO A 304 11.02 13.08 -1.50
C PRO A 304 12.35 13.34 -2.19
N THR A 305 13.41 12.67 -1.75
CA THR A 305 14.77 12.92 -2.22
C THR A 305 15.34 11.76 -3.01
N LYS A 306 16.48 11.99 -3.67
CA LYS A 306 17.09 11.05 -4.61
C LYS A 306 17.59 9.75 -3.98
N VAL A 307 17.97 9.76 -2.71
CA VAL A 307 18.51 8.59 -2.04
C VAL A 307 17.85 8.42 -0.68
N ALA A 308 17.46 7.18 -0.39
CA ALA A 308 17.01 6.80 0.94
C ALA A 308 17.58 5.43 1.33
N PHE A 309 17.77 5.26 2.63
CA PHE A 309 18.18 4.01 3.24
C PHE A 309 17.12 3.58 4.24
N PHE A 310 16.82 2.30 4.24
CA PHE A 310 15.92 1.69 5.20
C PHE A 310 16.60 0.50 5.87
N GLY A 311 16.33 0.33 7.15
CA GLY A 311 16.69 -0.86 7.88
C GLY A 311 15.65 -1.20 8.93
N SER A 312 15.39 -2.48 9.14
CA SER A 312 14.58 -2.89 10.28
C SER A 312 14.99 -4.25 10.83
N GLY A 313 14.57 -4.51 12.06
CA GLY A 313 14.77 -5.78 12.73
C GLY A 313 13.51 -6.25 13.45
N GLY A 314 13.17 -7.52 13.27
CA GLY A 314 12.06 -8.19 13.95
C GLY A 314 12.57 -9.28 14.88
N TYR A 315 12.02 -9.38 16.09
CA TYR A 315 12.36 -10.41 17.05
C TYR A 315 11.13 -10.91 17.82
N GLN A 316 10.94 -12.23 17.78
CA GLN A 316 9.90 -12.92 18.53
C GLN A 316 10.31 -13.04 20.02
N ILE A 317 9.86 -12.12 20.86
CA ILE A 317 10.18 -12.12 22.31
C ILE A 317 9.57 -13.36 22.98
N SER A 318 8.35 -13.74 22.58
CA SER A 318 7.67 -14.96 23.01
C SER A 318 6.70 -15.42 21.91
N PRO A 319 6.14 -16.64 21.95
CA PRO A 319 5.17 -17.10 20.93
C PRO A 319 3.99 -16.16 20.70
N LEU A 320 3.65 -15.29 21.66
CA LEU A 320 2.55 -14.34 21.56
C LEU A 320 3.00 -12.89 21.33
N ILE A 321 4.29 -12.57 21.46
CA ILE A 321 4.79 -11.19 21.42
C ILE A 321 5.90 -11.06 20.38
N ASN A 322 5.69 -10.18 19.41
CA ASN A 322 6.67 -9.81 18.40
C ASN A 322 7.03 -8.32 18.52
N LEU A 323 8.32 -8.01 18.47
CA LEU A 323 8.85 -6.64 18.43
C LEU A 323 9.51 -6.40 17.08
N MET A 324 9.15 -5.30 16.42
CA MET A 324 9.80 -4.82 15.21
C MET A 324 10.30 -3.39 15.43
N LEU A 325 11.52 -3.11 15.01
CA LEU A 325 12.10 -1.77 15.00
C LEU A 325 12.48 -1.43 13.57
N ALA A 326 11.96 -0.34 13.03
CA ALA A 326 12.30 0.14 11.70
C ALA A 326 12.92 1.54 11.77
N GLY A 327 13.83 1.81 10.84
CA GLY A 327 14.44 3.13 10.65
C GLY A 327 14.62 3.44 9.17
N MET A 328 14.51 4.72 8.83
CA MET A 328 14.77 5.23 7.49
C MET A 328 15.62 6.49 7.59
N TYR A 329 16.55 6.67 6.65
CA TYR A 329 17.43 7.82 6.57
C TYR A 329 17.49 8.36 5.14
N GLY A 330 17.14 9.63 4.98
CA GLY A 330 17.35 10.42 3.77
C GLY A 330 18.51 11.40 4.00
N PRO A 331 19.61 11.33 3.23
CA PRO A 331 20.75 12.21 3.43
C PRO A 331 20.43 13.69 3.21
N GLU A 332 19.65 14.00 2.17
CA GLU A 332 19.23 15.38 1.88
C GLU A 332 18.10 15.78 2.84
N GLY A 333 18.24 16.96 3.46
CA GLY A 333 17.44 17.38 4.59
C GLY A 333 17.68 16.60 5.89
N ASN A 334 18.64 15.65 5.93
CA ASN A 334 18.96 14.84 7.11
C ASN A 334 17.73 14.16 7.74
N PHE A 335 16.80 13.70 6.89
CA PHE A 335 15.55 13.09 7.32
C PHE A 335 15.80 11.75 8.01
N VAL A 336 15.22 11.58 9.20
CA VAL A 336 15.27 10.35 9.99
C VAL A 336 13.86 9.94 10.38
N TYR A 337 13.55 8.67 10.16
CA TYR A 337 12.36 7.99 10.69
C TYR A 337 12.78 6.89 11.66
N PHE A 338 12.02 6.74 12.73
CA PHE A 338 12.11 5.59 13.65
C PHE A 338 10.71 5.08 14.01
N GLY A 339 10.46 3.80 13.77
CA GLY A 339 9.14 3.18 13.94
C GLY A 339 9.19 1.88 14.73
N PRO A 340 9.00 1.90 16.07
CA PRO A 340 8.83 0.69 16.85
C PRO A 340 7.41 0.13 16.71
N THR A 341 7.28 -1.20 16.65
CA THR A 341 5.99 -1.91 16.63
C THR A 341 6.04 -3.09 17.58
N LEU A 342 5.09 -3.16 18.51
CA LEU A 342 4.89 -4.28 19.41
C LEU A 342 3.54 -4.92 19.11
N ALA A 343 3.54 -6.17 18.68
CA ALA A 343 2.33 -6.94 18.40
C ALA A 343 2.16 -8.06 19.44
N TYR A 344 0.93 -8.20 19.94
CA TYR A 344 0.51 -9.23 20.88
C TYR A 344 -0.65 -10.04 20.32
N SER A 345 -0.40 -11.32 20.02
CA SER A 345 -1.42 -12.28 19.61
C SER A 345 -2.23 -12.73 20.82
N MET A 346 -3.48 -12.29 20.90
CA MET A 346 -4.40 -12.62 21.99
C MET A 346 -5.08 -13.99 21.78
N SER A 347 -5.30 -14.35 20.51
CA SER A 347 -5.80 -15.65 20.06
C SER A 347 -5.39 -15.85 18.59
N ASP A 348 -5.78 -16.98 17.99
CA ASP A 348 -5.55 -17.25 16.57
C ASP A 348 -6.25 -16.23 15.63
N THR A 349 -7.19 -15.44 16.15
CA THR A 349 -7.99 -14.47 15.38
C THR A 349 -7.91 -13.04 15.91
N MET A 350 -7.25 -12.80 17.04
CA MET A 350 -7.19 -11.49 17.68
C MET A 350 -5.76 -11.01 17.93
N GLU A 351 -5.50 -9.76 17.56
CA GLU A 351 -4.21 -9.10 17.73
C GLU A 351 -4.39 -7.70 18.34
N LEU A 352 -3.55 -7.38 19.33
CA LEU A 352 -3.32 -6.02 19.81
C LEU A 352 -1.95 -5.55 19.31
N ALA A 353 -1.88 -4.40 18.67
CA ALA A 353 -0.62 -3.79 18.23
C ALA A 353 -0.47 -2.36 18.79
N ILE A 354 0.75 -2.03 19.22
CA ILE A 354 1.18 -0.68 19.57
C ILE A 354 2.28 -0.28 18.61
N ILE A 355 2.07 0.80 17.86
CA ILE A 355 2.97 1.26 16.82
C ILE A 355 3.34 2.72 17.11
N GLY A 356 4.63 2.99 17.21
CA GLY A 356 5.15 4.35 17.29
C GLY A 356 5.74 4.75 15.95
N GLN A 357 5.68 6.03 15.64
CA GLN A 357 6.42 6.65 14.56
C GLN A 357 7.03 7.96 15.07
N TYR A 358 8.28 8.20 14.71
CA TYR A 358 8.99 9.43 14.98
C TYR A 358 9.70 9.86 13.71
N TYR A 359 9.60 11.15 13.40
CA TYR A 359 10.16 11.80 12.23
C TYR A 359 10.96 13.01 12.67
N THR A 360 12.11 13.24 12.07
CA THR A 360 12.88 14.47 12.23
C THR A 360 13.68 14.78 10.97
N MET A 361 13.96 16.04 10.72
CA MET A 361 14.79 16.53 9.62
C MET A 361 15.40 17.88 9.98
N ASP A 362 16.30 18.38 9.13
CA ASP A 362 16.88 19.72 9.29
C ASP A 362 15.80 20.81 9.20
N GLU A 363 16.05 21.93 9.90
CA GLU A 363 15.13 23.07 9.88
C GLU A 363 15.12 23.74 8.50
N VAL A 364 13.93 23.97 7.97
CA VAL A 364 13.71 24.68 6.72
C VAL A 364 12.70 25.80 6.95
N SER A 365 12.80 26.88 6.19
CA SER A 365 11.88 28.03 6.28
C SER A 365 11.13 28.23 4.98
N ASP A 366 9.88 28.68 5.08
CA ASP A 366 9.10 29.09 3.91
C ASP A 366 9.62 30.38 3.27
N ALA A 367 8.99 30.79 2.17
CA ALA A 367 9.36 32.01 1.44
C ALA A 367 9.21 33.31 2.27
N ASP A 368 8.40 33.27 3.33
CA ASP A 368 8.17 34.38 4.26
C ASP A 368 9.12 34.34 5.48
N GLY A 369 9.98 33.31 5.56
CA GLY A 369 10.97 33.12 6.62
C GLY A 369 10.42 32.46 7.89
N ASN A 370 9.24 31.85 7.83
CA ASN A 370 8.71 31.07 8.95
C ASN A 370 9.27 29.65 8.92
N SER A 371 9.71 29.14 10.07
CA SER A 371 10.15 27.74 10.20
C SER A 371 9.01 26.79 9.86
N LEU A 372 9.29 25.85 8.96
CA LEU A 372 8.40 24.74 8.65
C LEU A 372 8.57 23.63 9.69
N PRO A 373 7.52 22.82 9.92
CA PRO A 373 7.64 21.69 10.82
C PRO A 373 8.70 20.69 10.35
N ASN A 374 9.65 20.40 11.23
CA ASN A 374 10.78 19.53 10.94
C ASN A 374 10.81 18.26 11.80
N SER A 375 9.91 18.13 12.80
CA SER A 375 9.77 16.92 13.59
C SER A 375 8.32 16.51 13.77
N GLY A 376 8.07 15.24 14.10
CA GLY A 376 6.73 14.75 14.36
C GLY A 376 6.76 13.39 15.04
N SER A 377 5.68 13.06 15.75
CA SER A 377 5.50 11.73 16.31
C SER A 377 4.05 11.27 16.25
N ALA A 378 3.87 9.97 16.15
CA ALA A 378 2.57 9.33 16.19
C ALA A 378 2.61 8.06 17.04
N LEU A 379 1.53 7.81 17.77
CA LEU A 379 1.30 6.59 18.52
C LEU A 379 -0.04 6.01 18.08
N PHE A 380 -0.02 4.75 17.69
CA PHE A 380 -1.19 4.00 17.29
C PHE A 380 -1.39 2.80 18.22
N VAL A 381 -2.63 2.60 18.66
CA VAL A 381 -3.07 1.41 19.38
C VAL A 381 -4.18 0.76 18.57
N ARG A 382 -3.97 -0.49 18.17
CA ARG A 382 -4.84 -1.20 17.23
C ARG A 382 -5.27 -2.54 17.79
N LEU A 383 -6.57 -2.79 17.85
CA LEU A 383 -7.15 -4.09 18.18
C LEU A 383 -7.86 -4.63 16.94
N LYS A 384 -7.51 -5.84 16.51
CA LYS A 384 -8.10 -6.51 15.36
C LYS A 384 -8.70 -7.85 15.76
N TRP A 385 -9.85 -8.17 15.19
CA TRP A 385 -10.48 -9.49 15.24
C TRP A 385 -10.86 -9.94 13.83
N SER A 386 -10.30 -11.07 13.38
CA SER A 386 -10.57 -11.69 12.08
C SER A 386 -11.58 -12.82 12.21
N PHE A 387 -12.40 -13.05 11.18
CA PHE A 387 -13.40 -14.11 11.13
C PHE A 387 -13.46 -14.83 9.79
#